data_AF-N6X2F3-F1
#
_entry.id   AF-N6X2F3-F1
#
_cell.length_a   1.000
_cell.length_b   1.000
_cell.length_c   1.000
_cell.angle_alpha   90.00
_cell.angle_beta   90.00
_cell.angle_gamma   90.00
#
_symmetry.space_group_name_H-M   'P 1'
#
loop_
_entity.id
_entity.type
_entity.pdbx_description
1 polymer ?
#
loop_
_entity_poly.entity_id
_entity_poly.type
_entity_poly.pdbx_seq_one_letter_code
_entity_poly.pdbx_strand_id
1 'polypeptide(L)'
;MKIEGYELGGIVHMSALGPLWAATSSSGESVLISVYSSAFGESTLERWRAWSTITSPCVARLVDVVRHEDGRWALIQERVDGRPLDLLLGSDQLRPRGVREKIIEDLRCGVRALHAAGIVHGDLAPANIIVNGEKAVIVDLAVPVNEGEGSVGWSVSSHKTCESDWEALERIEKALETSAPSQERSSTAAAAKKGAVHELEADGLHRRKEGGLEDTREGIRSKKRAPQAAVLTTDEDAGSRLRVAAAREETMRIPVRHRRKIAPLGLLVLAAGVGLGVGLGMIVLSSSSPSTALSAESGLVCPSQEEAASALHRALEQRDHALESRDPLGLEEVIGGALLEQDRARIEAVKSSGMRFEALKTRIEVLADPSCDEGVVVVRVRLGEQSARVCEAEQCQELSGGEEFLFDLVASYPEWIWTQARAVEE
;
A
#
# COMPACT_ATOMS: atom_id res chain seq x y z
N MET A 1 -23.89 -8.14 -9.72
CA MET A 1 -22.99 -8.26 -10.90
C MET A 1 -22.16 -9.52 -10.70
N LYS A 2 -21.82 -10.30 -11.73
CA LYS A 2 -21.02 -11.52 -11.57
C LYS A 2 -19.72 -11.41 -12.36
N ILE A 3 -18.60 -11.80 -11.75
CA ILE A 3 -17.31 -11.96 -12.43
C ILE A 3 -16.93 -13.43 -12.28
N GLU A 4 -16.91 -14.17 -13.39
CA GLU A 4 -16.36 -15.55 -13.49
C GLU A 4 -16.79 -16.51 -12.36
N GLY A 5 -18.04 -16.44 -11.91
CA GLY A 5 -18.60 -17.32 -10.87
C GLY A 5 -18.68 -16.70 -9.47
N TYR A 6 -18.10 -15.52 -9.27
CA TYR A 6 -18.22 -14.74 -8.04
C TYR A 6 -19.36 -13.72 -8.14
N GLU A 7 -20.17 -13.64 -7.10
CA GLU A 7 -21.22 -12.64 -6.96
C GLU A 7 -20.66 -11.41 -6.22
N LEU A 8 -20.54 -10.29 -6.94
CA LEU A 8 -20.05 -9.04 -6.37
C LEU A 8 -21.10 -8.42 -5.47
N GLY A 9 -20.67 -8.09 -4.26
CA GLY A 9 -21.36 -7.26 -3.28
C GLY A 9 -20.96 -5.79 -3.40
N GLY A 10 -20.85 -5.11 -2.26
CA GLY A 10 -20.44 -3.70 -2.19
C GLY A 10 -18.93 -3.50 -2.31
N ILE A 11 -18.53 -2.25 -2.52
CA ILE A 11 -17.13 -1.83 -2.41
C ILE A 11 -16.75 -1.84 -0.93
N VAL A 12 -15.65 -2.51 -0.59
CA VAL A 12 -15.08 -2.54 0.76
C VAL A 12 -14.11 -1.38 0.95
N HIS A 13 -13.32 -1.07 -0.08
CA HIS A 13 -12.30 -0.04 -0.04
C HIS A 13 -12.02 0.56 -1.43
N MET A 14 -11.61 1.83 -1.47
CA MET A 14 -11.18 2.52 -2.69
C MET A 14 -9.66 2.72 -2.66
N SER A 15 -8.94 1.99 -3.50
CA SER A 15 -7.48 2.15 -3.66
C SER A 15 -7.14 3.09 -4.82
N ALA A 16 -5.88 3.50 -4.91
CA ALA A 16 -5.36 4.29 -6.04
C ALA A 16 -5.53 3.59 -7.40
N LEU A 17 -5.56 2.26 -7.43
CA LEU A 17 -5.76 1.46 -8.65
C LEU A 17 -7.21 1.03 -8.88
N GLY A 18 -8.13 1.50 -8.04
CA GLY A 18 -9.56 1.27 -8.17
C GLY A 18 -10.20 0.56 -6.97
N PRO A 19 -11.49 0.22 -7.10
CA PRO A 19 -12.28 -0.37 -6.01
C PRO A 19 -11.88 -1.81 -5.71
N LEU A 20 -11.86 -2.13 -4.41
CA LEU A 20 -11.81 -3.49 -3.89
C LEU A 20 -13.22 -3.92 -3.49
N TRP A 21 -13.77 -4.90 -4.20
CA TRP A 21 -15.14 -5.35 -4.04
C TRP A 21 -15.22 -6.55 -3.10
N ALA A 22 -16.20 -6.57 -2.19
CA ALA A 22 -16.61 -7.82 -1.57
C ALA A 22 -17.28 -8.71 -2.63
N ALA A 23 -17.02 -10.00 -2.58
CA ALA A 23 -17.75 -10.96 -3.38
C ALA A 23 -17.89 -12.29 -2.65
N THR A 24 -18.78 -13.14 -3.17
CA THR A 24 -18.99 -14.49 -2.65
C THR A 24 -18.81 -15.49 -3.79
N SER A 25 -18.04 -16.55 -3.54
CA SER A 25 -17.89 -17.66 -4.49
C SER A 25 -19.17 -18.50 -4.58
N SER A 26 -19.26 -19.38 -5.57
CA SER A 26 -20.37 -20.33 -5.67
C SER A 26 -20.44 -21.32 -4.49
N SER A 27 -19.34 -21.52 -3.76
CA SER A 27 -19.30 -22.35 -2.54
C SER A 27 -19.65 -21.57 -1.26
N GLY A 28 -19.93 -20.27 -1.35
CA GLY A 28 -20.23 -19.42 -0.21
C GLY A 28 -19.00 -18.80 0.47
N GLU A 29 -17.80 -18.99 -0.08
CA GLU A 29 -16.57 -18.37 0.45
C GLU A 29 -16.58 -16.86 0.20
N SER A 30 -16.27 -16.08 1.24
CA SER A 30 -16.15 -14.62 1.12
C SER A 30 -14.76 -14.25 0.59
N VAL A 31 -14.74 -13.45 -0.48
CA VAL A 31 -13.52 -13.04 -1.17
C VAL A 31 -13.53 -11.54 -1.45
N LEU A 32 -12.37 -11.01 -1.81
CA LEU A 32 -12.22 -9.64 -2.33
C LEU A 32 -11.77 -9.70 -3.78
N ILE A 33 -12.33 -8.82 -4.62
CA ILE A 33 -12.01 -8.73 -6.04
C ILE A 33 -11.52 -7.33 -6.38
N SER A 34 -10.33 -7.23 -6.96
CA SER A 34 -9.82 -6.03 -7.63
C SER A 34 -9.65 -6.30 -9.12
N VAL A 35 -9.75 -5.24 -9.94
CA VAL A 35 -9.63 -5.33 -11.40
C VAL A 35 -8.57 -4.36 -11.89
N TYR A 36 -7.63 -4.86 -12.67
CA TYR A 36 -6.49 -4.12 -13.22
C TYR A 36 -6.51 -4.12 -14.76
N SER A 37 -5.84 -3.14 -15.36
CA SER A 37 -5.65 -3.07 -16.81
C SER A 37 -4.81 -4.25 -17.33
N SER A 38 -4.89 -4.53 -18.64
CA SER A 38 -4.07 -5.59 -19.26
C SER A 38 -2.58 -5.38 -19.00
N ALA A 39 -2.09 -4.15 -19.22
CA ALA A 39 -0.67 -3.80 -19.07
C ALA A 39 -0.18 -3.99 -17.63
N PHE A 40 -0.95 -3.54 -16.63
CA PHE A 40 -0.57 -3.68 -15.22
C PHE A 40 -0.57 -5.14 -14.76
N GLY A 41 -1.57 -5.91 -15.16
CA GLY A 41 -1.62 -7.33 -14.79
C GLY A 41 -0.52 -8.15 -15.47
N GLU A 42 -0.16 -7.82 -16.72
CA GLU A 42 0.98 -8.43 -17.40
C GLU A 42 2.31 -8.12 -16.70
N SER A 43 2.55 -6.87 -16.28
CA SER A 43 3.77 -6.49 -15.56
C SER A 43 3.87 -7.08 -14.15
N THR A 44 2.74 -7.43 -13.53
CA THR A 44 2.68 -7.89 -12.12
C THR A 44 2.47 -9.40 -11.99
N LEU A 45 2.32 -10.11 -13.12
CA LEU A 45 1.94 -11.53 -13.13
C LEU A 45 2.92 -12.44 -12.38
N GLU A 46 4.23 -12.15 -12.44
CA GLU A 46 5.25 -12.92 -11.72
C GLU A 46 5.07 -12.83 -10.20
N ARG A 47 4.78 -11.63 -9.68
CA ARG A 47 4.47 -11.43 -8.25
C ARG A 47 3.22 -12.20 -7.84
N TRP A 48 2.15 -12.13 -8.63
CA TRP A 48 0.92 -12.87 -8.32
C TRP A 48 1.13 -14.39 -8.37
N ARG A 49 1.95 -14.89 -9.31
CA ARG A 49 2.37 -16.30 -9.32
C ARG A 49 3.12 -16.68 -8.06
N ALA A 50 4.12 -15.90 -7.65
CA ALA A 50 4.84 -16.12 -6.40
C ALA A 50 3.88 -16.13 -5.19
N TRP A 51 2.95 -15.17 -5.11
CA TRP A 51 1.97 -15.07 -4.03
C TRP A 51 1.05 -16.30 -3.98
N SER A 52 0.62 -16.81 -5.14
CA SER A 52 -0.21 -18.03 -5.20
C SER A 52 0.45 -19.29 -4.60
N THR A 53 1.79 -19.30 -4.47
CA THR A 53 2.53 -20.42 -3.85
C THR A 53 2.57 -20.35 -2.32
N ILE A 54 2.24 -19.20 -1.73
CA ILE A 54 2.31 -18.99 -0.28
C ILE A 54 1.20 -19.78 0.41
N THR A 55 1.59 -20.71 1.27
CA THR A 55 0.67 -21.44 2.15
C THR A 55 1.02 -21.09 3.60
N SER A 56 0.44 -19.99 4.10
CA SER A 56 0.65 -19.53 5.47
C SER A 56 -0.65 -18.95 6.05
N PRO A 57 -1.02 -19.27 7.30
CA PRO A 57 -2.20 -18.69 7.93
C PRO A 57 -2.05 -17.21 8.30
N CYS A 58 -0.81 -16.68 8.22
CA CYS A 58 -0.43 -15.31 8.60
C CYS A 58 -0.34 -14.35 7.40
N VAL A 59 -0.68 -14.83 6.19
CA VAL A 59 -0.70 -14.03 4.95
C VAL A 59 -2.01 -14.31 4.23
N ALA A 60 -2.72 -13.28 3.78
CA ALA A 60 -3.95 -13.47 3.03
C ALA A 60 -3.68 -14.25 1.74
N ARG A 61 -4.53 -15.24 1.47
CA ARG A 61 -4.35 -16.12 0.32
C ARG A 61 -4.80 -15.44 -0.98
N LEU A 62 -4.00 -15.57 -2.03
CA LEU A 62 -4.46 -15.33 -3.39
C LEU A 62 -5.32 -16.52 -3.84
N VAL A 63 -6.59 -16.29 -4.12
CA VAL A 63 -7.57 -17.33 -4.43
C VAL A 63 -7.49 -17.70 -5.91
N ASP A 64 -7.54 -16.70 -6.78
CA ASP A 64 -7.55 -16.90 -8.23
C ASP A 64 -7.08 -15.61 -8.95
N VAL A 65 -6.59 -15.77 -10.17
CA VAL A 65 -6.20 -14.67 -11.07
C VAL A 65 -6.79 -14.95 -12.43
N VAL A 66 -7.72 -14.09 -12.86
CA VAL A 66 -8.49 -14.32 -14.08
C VAL A 66 -8.27 -13.20 -15.07
N ARG A 67 -7.92 -13.56 -16.31
CA ARG A 67 -7.90 -12.62 -17.44
C ARG A 67 -9.27 -12.63 -18.13
N HIS A 68 -9.89 -11.47 -18.24
CA HIS A 68 -11.15 -11.27 -18.94
C HIS A 68 -10.93 -11.11 -20.46
N GLU A 69 -11.98 -11.29 -21.27
CA GLU A 69 -11.90 -11.23 -22.74
C GLU A 69 -11.45 -9.86 -23.29
N ASP A 70 -11.71 -8.79 -22.54
CA ASP A 70 -11.24 -7.42 -22.86
C ASP A 70 -9.78 -7.16 -22.43
N GLY A 71 -9.07 -8.19 -21.97
CA GLY A 71 -7.67 -8.14 -21.57
C GLY A 71 -7.43 -7.73 -20.12
N ARG A 72 -8.44 -7.25 -19.38
CA ARG A 72 -8.28 -6.88 -17.96
C ARG A 72 -8.05 -8.09 -17.07
N TRP A 73 -7.38 -7.86 -15.95
CA TRP A 73 -7.10 -8.89 -14.95
C TRP A 73 -7.98 -8.67 -13.72
N ALA A 74 -8.71 -9.70 -13.31
CA ALA A 74 -9.39 -9.76 -12.03
C ALA A 74 -8.55 -10.58 -11.05
N LEU A 75 -8.25 -9.99 -9.90
CA LEU A 75 -7.53 -10.63 -8.82
C LEU A 75 -8.53 -10.98 -7.71
N ILE A 76 -8.61 -12.25 -7.35
CA ILE A 76 -9.50 -12.75 -6.31
C ILE A 76 -8.64 -13.17 -5.12
N GLN A 77 -8.85 -12.55 -3.97
CA GLN A 77 -8.11 -12.83 -2.74
C GLN A 77 -9.05 -13.16 -1.58
N GLU A 78 -8.50 -13.78 -0.54
CA GLU A 78 -9.22 -14.08 0.69
C GLU A 78 -9.74 -12.79 1.34
N ARG A 79 -11.01 -12.79 1.77
CA ARG A 79 -11.52 -11.76 2.66
C ARG A 79 -11.26 -12.19 4.10
N VAL A 80 -10.21 -11.64 4.70
CA VAL A 80 -9.90 -11.88 6.12
C VAL A 80 -10.91 -11.12 6.98
N ASP A 81 -11.72 -11.84 7.75
CA ASP A 81 -12.58 -11.24 8.76
C ASP A 81 -11.73 -10.71 9.92
N GLY A 82 -12.03 -9.52 10.42
CA GLY A 82 -11.29 -8.90 11.53
C GLY A 82 -11.31 -7.38 11.46
N ARG A 83 -10.43 -6.74 12.23
CA ARG A 83 -10.21 -5.30 12.18
C ARG A 83 -8.73 -5.00 11.89
N PRO A 84 -8.44 -3.92 11.14
CA PRO A 84 -7.07 -3.52 10.89
C PRO A 84 -6.39 -3.09 12.20
N LEU A 85 -5.09 -3.34 12.31
CA LEU A 85 -4.33 -3.17 13.55
C LEU A 85 -4.22 -1.70 13.97
N ASP A 86 -4.19 -0.77 13.01
CA ASP A 86 -4.21 0.68 13.26
C ASP A 86 -5.39 1.11 14.14
N LEU A 87 -6.58 0.58 13.89
CA LEU A 87 -7.79 0.83 14.69
C LEU A 87 -7.77 0.14 16.06
N LEU A 88 -6.89 -0.84 16.24
CA LEU A 88 -6.73 -1.57 17.50
C LEU A 88 -5.63 -0.99 18.38
N LEU A 89 -4.67 -0.25 17.81
CA LEU A 89 -3.62 0.43 18.56
C LEU A 89 -4.26 1.37 19.61
N GLY A 90 -3.78 1.29 20.84
CA GLY A 90 -4.36 2.03 21.97
C GLY A 90 -5.68 1.48 22.52
N SER A 91 -6.28 0.44 21.92
CA SER A 91 -7.54 -0.16 22.41
C SER A 91 -7.31 -1.15 23.56
N ASP A 92 -8.37 -1.38 24.35
CA ASP A 92 -8.37 -2.32 25.47
C ASP A 92 -8.08 -3.77 25.04
N GLN A 93 -8.34 -4.11 23.77
CA GLN A 93 -8.11 -5.44 23.22
C GLN A 93 -6.62 -5.79 23.12
N LEU A 94 -5.75 -4.80 23.00
CA LEU A 94 -4.30 -4.99 22.95
C LEU A 94 -3.64 -4.83 24.33
N ARG A 95 -4.40 -4.60 25.41
CA ARG A 95 -3.84 -4.52 26.77
C ARG A 95 -3.17 -5.81 27.24
N PRO A 96 -3.71 -7.02 26.97
CA PRO A 96 -3.06 -8.25 27.40
C PRO A 96 -1.74 -8.45 26.64
N ARG A 97 -0.62 -8.58 27.35
CA ARG A 97 0.71 -8.79 26.77
C ARG A 97 0.76 -9.99 25.80
N GLY A 98 0.15 -11.12 26.19
CA GLY A 98 0.13 -12.32 25.35
C GLY A 98 -0.57 -12.13 24.00
N VAL A 99 -1.56 -11.22 23.90
CA VAL A 99 -2.20 -10.88 22.62
C VAL A 99 -1.22 -10.13 21.72
N ARG A 100 -0.48 -9.16 22.27
CA ARG A 100 0.53 -8.40 21.50
C ARG A 100 1.69 -9.30 21.04
N GLU A 101 2.19 -10.16 21.93
CA GLU A 101 3.24 -11.12 21.61
C GLU A 101 2.79 -12.07 20.50
N LYS A 102 1.56 -12.58 20.58
CA LYS A 102 0.99 -13.45 19.53
C LYS A 102 0.85 -12.73 18.18
N ILE A 103 0.41 -11.47 18.19
CA ILE A 103 0.36 -10.66 16.95
C ILE A 103 1.75 -10.56 16.34
N ILE A 104 2.78 -10.26 17.13
CA ILE A 104 4.16 -10.18 16.64
C ILE A 104 4.67 -11.51 16.10
N GLU A 105 4.37 -12.63 16.76
CA GLU A 105 4.71 -13.96 16.27
C GLU A 105 4.07 -14.26 14.91
N ASP A 106 2.79 -13.91 14.74
CA ASP A 106 2.06 -14.08 13.49
C ASP A 106 2.65 -13.21 12.38
N LEU A 107 2.98 -11.95 12.66
CA LEU A 107 3.60 -11.07 11.68
C LEU A 107 4.98 -11.58 11.25
N ARG A 108 5.81 -12.04 12.21
CA ARG A 108 7.11 -12.68 11.90
C ARG A 108 6.92 -13.94 11.04
N CYS A 109 5.86 -14.72 11.27
CA CYS A 109 5.51 -15.86 10.43
C CYS A 109 5.13 -15.43 9.01
N GLY A 110 4.30 -14.38 8.88
CA GLY A 110 3.86 -13.84 7.60
C GLY A 110 5.01 -13.27 6.76
N VAL A 111 5.88 -12.44 7.36
CA VAL A 111 7.04 -11.85 6.69
C VAL A 111 8.00 -12.94 6.19
N ARG A 112 8.28 -13.97 7.00
CA ARG A 112 9.09 -15.11 6.55
C ARG A 112 8.47 -15.86 5.39
N ALA A 113 7.15 -16.05 5.39
CA ALA A 113 6.45 -16.74 4.31
C ALA A 113 6.50 -15.94 3.00
N LEU A 114 6.36 -14.61 3.07
CA LEU A 114 6.51 -13.71 1.93
C LEU A 114 7.93 -13.78 1.35
N HIS A 115 8.95 -13.60 2.20
CA HIS A 115 10.34 -13.60 1.78
C HIS A 115 10.77 -14.95 1.21
N ALA A 116 10.28 -16.07 1.76
CA ALA A 116 10.54 -17.41 1.23
C ALA A 116 9.97 -17.63 -0.17
N ALA A 117 8.90 -16.91 -0.54
CA ALA A 117 8.34 -16.90 -1.90
C ALA A 117 8.99 -15.84 -2.80
N GLY A 118 10.01 -15.12 -2.34
CA GLY A 118 10.67 -14.04 -3.09
C GLY A 118 9.85 -12.75 -3.15
N ILE A 119 8.85 -12.58 -2.27
CA ILE A 119 8.03 -11.38 -2.20
C ILE A 119 8.49 -10.51 -1.04
N VAL A 120 8.87 -9.27 -1.34
CA VAL A 120 8.93 -8.18 -0.37
C VAL A 120 7.54 -7.53 -0.31
N HIS A 121 7.04 -7.29 0.90
CA HIS A 121 5.76 -6.60 1.09
C HIS A 121 5.89 -5.14 0.64
N GLY A 122 6.88 -4.41 1.16
CA GLY A 122 7.24 -3.06 0.76
C GLY A 122 6.39 -1.96 1.42
N ASP A 123 5.19 -2.29 1.89
CA ASP A 123 4.32 -1.39 2.67
C ASP A 123 3.79 -2.05 3.96
N LEU A 124 4.65 -2.69 4.77
CA LEU A 124 4.20 -3.31 6.01
C LEU A 124 3.81 -2.23 7.04
N ALA A 125 2.52 -2.12 7.34
CA ALA A 125 1.98 -1.12 8.26
C ALA A 125 0.76 -1.66 9.02
N PRO A 126 0.37 -1.07 10.16
CA PRO A 126 -0.80 -1.54 10.93
C PRO A 126 -2.11 -1.57 10.12
N ALA A 127 -2.31 -0.67 9.15
CA ALA A 127 -3.47 -0.69 8.27
C ALA A 127 -3.53 -1.95 7.37
N ASN A 128 -2.37 -2.55 7.07
CA ASN A 128 -2.21 -3.73 6.23
C ASN A 128 -2.14 -5.04 7.04
N ILE A 129 -2.59 -4.99 8.30
CA ILE A 129 -2.62 -6.14 9.22
C ILE A 129 -4.04 -6.29 9.76
N ILE A 130 -4.72 -7.37 9.40
CA ILE A 130 -6.04 -7.69 9.95
C ILE A 130 -5.88 -8.61 11.15
N VAL A 131 -6.45 -8.20 12.29
CA VAL A 131 -6.48 -8.99 13.52
C VAL A 131 -7.91 -9.46 13.79
N ASN A 132 -8.05 -10.75 14.07
CA ASN A 132 -9.36 -11.39 14.19
C ASN A 132 -9.52 -12.22 15.46
N GLY A 133 -9.12 -11.66 16.61
CA GLY A 133 -9.25 -12.30 17.93
C GLY A 133 -8.32 -13.51 18.15
N GLU A 134 -8.00 -14.25 17.10
CA GLU A 134 -7.19 -15.48 17.13
C GLU A 134 -5.84 -15.32 16.45
N LYS A 135 -5.76 -14.54 15.36
CA LYS A 135 -4.53 -14.34 14.59
C LYS A 135 -4.41 -12.93 14.00
N ALA A 136 -3.17 -12.56 13.65
CA ALA A 136 -2.88 -11.44 12.77
C ALA A 136 -2.53 -11.94 11.35
N VAL A 137 -3.06 -11.28 10.33
CA VAL A 137 -2.88 -11.66 8.93
C VAL A 137 -2.43 -10.45 8.12
N ILE A 138 -1.34 -10.60 7.37
CA ILE A 138 -0.83 -9.60 6.45
C ILE A 138 -1.70 -9.58 5.18
N VAL A 139 -2.16 -8.40 4.76
CA VAL A 139 -2.99 -8.17 3.57
C VAL A 139 -2.31 -7.18 2.62
N ASP A 140 -2.98 -6.83 1.50
CA ASP A 140 -2.54 -5.82 0.52
C ASP A 140 -1.24 -6.13 -0.25
N LEU A 141 -1.21 -7.31 -0.86
CA LEU A 141 -0.05 -7.83 -1.61
C LEU A 141 -0.14 -7.64 -3.12
N ALA A 142 -1.31 -7.15 -3.59
CA ALA A 142 -1.69 -7.15 -4.99
C ALA A 142 -0.83 -6.21 -5.85
N VAL A 143 -0.35 -5.13 -5.25
CA VAL A 143 0.34 -4.04 -5.93
C VAL A 143 1.79 -4.00 -5.42
N PRO A 144 2.81 -4.00 -6.29
CA PRO A 144 4.17 -3.76 -5.84
C PRO A 144 4.30 -2.30 -5.39
N VAL A 145 5.09 -2.08 -4.34
CA VAL A 145 5.34 -0.76 -3.76
C VAL A 145 6.72 -0.32 -4.23
N ASN A 146 6.83 0.88 -4.80
CA ASN A 146 8.10 1.40 -5.32
C ASN A 146 8.93 2.05 -4.20
N GLU A 147 10.20 2.33 -4.51
CA GLU A 147 11.07 3.12 -3.64
C GLU A 147 10.47 4.50 -3.37
N GLY A 148 10.54 4.96 -2.12
CA GLY A 148 9.92 6.20 -1.66
C GLY A 148 8.40 6.15 -1.47
N GLU A 149 7.72 5.04 -1.81
CA GLU A 149 6.30 4.83 -1.53
C GLU A 149 6.08 4.08 -0.20
N GLY A 150 4.86 4.11 0.33
CA GLY A 150 4.46 3.37 1.52
C GLY A 150 3.70 4.21 2.55
N SER A 151 3.38 3.57 3.66
CA SER A 151 2.67 4.15 4.79
C SER A 151 3.61 4.99 5.64
N VAL A 152 3.32 6.29 5.69
CA VAL A 152 4.08 7.29 6.46
C VAL A 152 4.26 6.84 7.91
N GLY A 153 5.50 6.92 8.40
CA GLY A 153 5.88 6.51 9.76
C GLY A 153 6.05 5.00 9.97
N TRP A 154 5.77 4.18 8.94
CA TRP A 154 5.83 2.71 9.04
C TRP A 154 6.83 2.10 8.05
N SER A 155 6.65 2.41 6.77
CA SER A 155 7.25 1.65 5.67
C SER A 155 7.76 2.51 4.51
N VAL A 156 7.65 3.84 4.57
CA VAL A 156 8.30 4.73 3.59
C VAL A 156 9.81 4.54 3.69
N SER A 157 10.44 4.12 2.60
CA SER A 157 11.85 3.80 2.55
C SER A 157 12.41 3.98 1.14
N SER A 158 13.68 4.39 1.06
CA SER A 158 14.43 4.52 -0.20
C SER A 158 14.72 3.17 -0.87
N HIS A 159 14.59 2.07 -0.13
CA HIS A 159 14.81 0.71 -0.63
C HIS A 159 13.67 -0.22 -0.20
N LYS A 160 13.21 -1.08 -1.11
CA LYS A 160 12.14 -2.07 -0.87
C LYS A 160 12.71 -3.48 -0.83
N THR A 161 13.33 -3.79 0.30
CA THR A 161 14.06 -5.05 0.55
C THR A 161 13.42 -5.86 1.68
N CYS A 162 13.87 -7.11 1.85
CA CYS A 162 13.48 -7.92 3.00
C CYS A 162 13.83 -7.23 4.33
N GLU A 163 14.95 -6.49 4.38
CA GLU A 163 15.37 -5.71 5.55
C GLU A 163 14.36 -4.60 5.86
N SER A 164 13.89 -3.87 4.85
CA SER A 164 12.87 -2.82 5.04
C SER A 164 11.56 -3.35 5.63
N ASP A 165 11.12 -4.57 5.27
CA ASP A 165 9.95 -5.21 5.88
C ASP A 165 10.19 -5.55 7.36
N TRP A 166 11.41 -5.99 7.71
CA TRP A 166 11.78 -6.28 9.10
C TRP A 166 11.85 -5.02 9.95
N GLU A 167 12.42 -3.93 9.45
CA GLU A 167 12.41 -2.64 10.14
C GLU A 167 10.99 -2.12 10.38
N ALA A 168 10.12 -2.22 9.37
CA ALA A 168 8.72 -1.84 9.50
C ALA A 168 8.03 -2.68 10.58
N LEU A 169 8.33 -3.98 10.66
CA LEU A 169 7.83 -4.84 11.72
C LEU A 169 8.34 -4.43 13.11
N GLU A 170 9.61 -4.04 13.25
CA GLU A 170 10.16 -3.54 14.51
C GLU A 170 9.45 -2.24 14.95
N ARG A 171 9.11 -1.35 14.02
CA ARG A 171 8.29 -0.16 14.32
C ARG A 171 6.91 -0.55 14.83
N ILE A 172 6.27 -1.57 14.24
CA ILE A 172 4.98 -2.12 14.71
C ILE A 172 5.10 -2.73 16.11
N GLU A 173 6.15 -3.51 16.36
CA GLU A 173 6.44 -4.08 17.68
C GLU A 173 6.59 -2.99 18.75
N LYS A 174 7.36 -1.94 18.45
CA LYS A 174 7.50 -0.79 19.35
C LYS A 174 6.17 -0.09 19.61
N ALA A 175 5.31 0.07 18.60
CA ALA A 175 3.99 0.69 18.76
C ALA A 175 3.02 -0.15 19.60
N LEU A 176 3.11 -1.48 19.50
CA LEU A 176 2.38 -2.40 20.36
C LEU A 176 2.86 -2.32 21.81
N GLU A 177 4.16 -2.20 22.04
CA GLU A 177 4.73 -2.02 23.38
C GLU A 177 4.37 -0.68 24.02
N THR A 178 4.36 0.43 23.27
CA THR A 178 3.96 1.73 23.81
C THR A 178 2.48 1.75 24.20
N SER A 179 1.66 0.94 23.54
CA SER A 179 0.24 0.72 23.89
C SER A 179 0.04 -0.10 25.18
N ALA A 180 1.11 -0.62 25.80
CA ALA A 180 1.04 -1.40 27.03
C ALA A 180 0.67 -0.54 28.27
N PRO A 181 0.04 -1.13 29.30
CA PRO A 181 -0.21 -0.45 30.57
C PRO A 181 1.09 0.08 31.22
N SER A 182 0.99 1.19 31.95
CA SER A 182 2.13 1.87 32.60
C SER A 182 3.00 0.97 33.50
N GLN A 183 2.41 -0.05 34.12
CA GLN A 183 3.12 -1.00 34.99
C GLN A 183 4.04 -1.95 34.20
N GLU A 184 3.70 -2.30 32.95
CA GLU A 184 4.51 -3.20 32.12
C GLU A 184 5.71 -2.47 31.49
N ARG A 185 5.55 -1.19 31.13
CA ARG A 185 6.62 -0.33 30.57
C ARG A 185 7.83 -0.19 31.50
N SER A 186 7.63 -0.32 32.83
CA SER A 186 8.73 -0.27 33.80
C SER A 186 9.54 -1.56 33.89
N SER A 187 8.98 -2.71 33.46
CA SER A 187 9.63 -4.01 33.59
C SER A 187 10.65 -4.30 32.49
N THR A 188 10.43 -3.78 31.27
CA THR A 188 11.36 -3.92 30.14
C THR A 188 12.59 -3.02 30.27
N ALA A 189 12.44 -1.82 30.84
CA ALA A 189 13.56 -0.93 31.17
C ALA A 189 14.48 -1.50 32.28
N ALA A 190 13.96 -2.34 33.17
CA ALA A 190 14.73 -3.01 34.21
C ALA A 190 15.47 -4.27 33.70
N ALA A 191 14.90 -4.97 32.70
CA ALA A 191 15.54 -6.13 32.07
C ALA A 191 16.71 -5.73 31.16
N ALA A 192 16.66 -4.58 30.49
CA ALA A 192 17.76 -4.06 29.66
C ALA A 192 19.00 -3.60 30.46
N LYS A 193 18.92 -3.50 31.80
CA LYS A 193 20.03 -3.11 32.69
C LYS A 193 20.70 -4.27 33.43
N LYS A 194 20.30 -5.52 33.21
CA LYS A 194 20.96 -6.70 33.80
C LYS A 194 21.38 -7.68 32.70
N GLY A 195 22.48 -7.34 32.05
CA GLY A 195 23.09 -8.19 31.03
C GLY A 195 24.55 -7.86 30.78
N ALA A 196 25.36 -7.68 31.84
CA ALA A 196 26.81 -7.69 31.72
C ALA A 196 27.49 -8.02 33.07
N VAL A 197 28.25 -9.11 33.04
CA VAL A 197 29.39 -9.48 33.90
C VAL A 197 29.11 -9.88 35.37
N HIS A 198 29.13 -11.19 35.63
CA HIS A 198 30.10 -11.73 36.57
C HIS A 198 30.36 -13.22 36.31
N GLU A 199 31.57 -13.49 35.83
CA GLU A 199 32.25 -14.78 35.91
C GLU A 199 32.95 -14.83 37.29
N LEU A 200 32.93 -16.01 37.94
CA LEU A 200 34.00 -16.61 38.75
C LEU A 200 33.51 -17.88 39.48
N GLU A 201 33.98 -19.00 38.93
CA GLU A 201 34.56 -20.20 39.57
C GLU A 201 33.92 -20.89 40.80
N ALA A 202 33.58 -22.17 40.53
CA ALA A 202 33.71 -23.41 41.29
C ALA A 202 34.08 -23.37 42.79
N ASP A 203 33.30 -24.09 43.61
CA ASP A 203 33.73 -25.38 44.18
C ASP A 203 32.58 -26.12 44.92
N GLY A 204 32.68 -27.45 45.06
CA GLY A 204 32.05 -28.16 46.19
C GLY A 204 30.78 -28.99 45.95
N LEU A 205 30.93 -30.14 45.28
CA LEU A 205 30.62 -31.48 45.80
C LEU A 205 29.36 -31.68 46.69
N HIS A 206 28.30 -32.35 46.18
CA HIS A 206 27.52 -33.38 46.93
C HIS A 206 26.68 -34.32 46.03
N ARG A 207 27.26 -35.49 45.76
CA ARG A 207 26.72 -36.87 45.84
C ARG A 207 25.20 -37.12 45.61
N ARG A 208 24.92 -37.69 44.41
CA ARG A 208 24.24 -38.98 44.11
C ARG A 208 22.77 -39.20 44.53
N LYS A 209 21.90 -39.42 43.53
CA LYS A 209 21.15 -40.69 43.38
C LYS A 209 20.68 -40.91 41.93
N GLU A 210 21.08 -42.08 41.42
CA GLU A 210 20.67 -42.69 40.15
C GLU A 210 19.22 -43.23 40.24
N GLY A 211 18.52 -43.26 39.10
CA GLY A 211 17.29 -44.03 38.87
C GLY A 211 16.96 -44.06 37.38
N GLY A 212 17.03 -45.24 36.77
CA GLY A 212 16.94 -45.56 35.32
C GLY A 212 15.68 -45.06 34.61
N LEU A 213 15.77 -44.73 33.31
CA LEU A 213 15.69 -45.65 32.15
C LEU A 213 14.37 -46.40 32.10
N GLU A 214 13.46 -45.95 31.22
CA GLU A 214 12.69 -46.87 30.39
C GLU A 214 12.28 -46.21 29.07
N ASP A 215 12.42 -47.04 28.04
CA ASP A 215 12.37 -46.81 26.60
C ASP A 215 10.99 -47.25 26.11
N THR A 216 10.27 -46.41 25.40
CA THR A 216 9.22 -46.87 24.47
C THR A 216 9.19 -45.97 23.24
N ARG A 217 10.03 -46.32 22.27
CA ARG A 217 9.77 -46.08 20.85
C ARG A 217 8.69 -47.03 20.37
N GLU A 218 7.57 -46.48 19.89
CA GLU A 218 6.73 -47.19 18.93
C GLU A 218 6.30 -46.24 17.82
N GLY A 219 6.69 -46.61 16.59
CA GLY A 219 6.52 -45.81 15.39
C GLY A 219 5.23 -46.15 14.66
N ILE A 220 4.61 -45.12 14.08
CA ILE A 220 3.70 -45.29 12.95
C ILE A 220 4.27 -44.48 11.79
N ARG A 221 4.93 -45.19 10.88
CA ARG A 221 5.25 -44.71 9.52
C ARG A 221 3.93 -44.60 8.75
N SER A 222 3.58 -43.39 8.32
CA SER A 222 2.71 -43.21 7.16
C SER A 222 3.46 -42.40 6.10
N LYS A 223 3.47 -42.97 4.90
CA LYS A 223 4.31 -42.61 3.76
C LYS A 223 3.96 -41.23 3.21
N LYS A 224 5.01 -40.47 2.90
CA LYS A 224 5.03 -39.30 2.02
C LYS A 224 4.24 -39.54 0.73
N ARG A 225 3.47 -38.53 0.32
CA ARG A 225 3.34 -38.18 -1.10
C ARG A 225 3.54 -36.66 -1.20
N ALA A 226 4.65 -36.26 -1.80
CA ALA A 226 4.91 -34.87 -2.14
C ALA A 226 3.91 -34.43 -3.22
N PRO A 227 3.38 -33.19 -3.20
CA PRO A 227 2.74 -32.65 -4.38
C PRO A 227 3.82 -32.35 -5.42
N GLN A 228 3.53 -32.78 -6.65
CA GLN A 228 4.38 -32.59 -7.81
C GLN A 228 4.45 -31.10 -8.19
N ALA A 229 5.63 -30.66 -8.61
CA ALA A 229 5.83 -29.37 -9.23
C ALA A 229 4.89 -29.21 -10.43
N ALA A 230 4.19 -28.07 -10.50
CA ALA A 230 3.34 -27.74 -11.63
C ALA A 230 4.22 -27.52 -12.87
N VAL A 231 3.96 -28.29 -13.92
CA VAL A 231 4.58 -28.16 -15.25
C VAL A 231 3.78 -27.11 -16.03
N LEU A 232 4.51 -26.16 -16.62
CA LEU A 232 3.99 -25.18 -17.57
C LEU A 232 3.57 -25.90 -18.86
N THR A 233 2.31 -25.79 -19.25
CA THR A 233 1.91 -26.00 -20.64
C THR A 233 1.50 -24.65 -21.23
N THR A 234 2.24 -24.21 -22.23
CA THR A 234 1.85 -23.12 -23.12
C THR A 234 0.86 -23.70 -24.14
N ASP A 235 -0.43 -23.60 -23.87
CA ASP A 235 -1.43 -23.73 -24.94
C ASP A 235 -1.69 -22.34 -25.50
N GLU A 236 -1.12 -22.10 -26.67
CA GLU A 236 -1.49 -21.00 -27.57
C GLU A 236 -2.81 -21.38 -28.25
N ASP A 237 -3.93 -21.25 -27.54
CA ASP A 237 -5.24 -20.88 -28.08
C ASP A 237 -6.31 -20.88 -26.98
N ALA A 238 -7.04 -19.77 -26.86
CA ALA A 238 -8.17 -19.50 -25.97
C ALA A 238 -7.93 -19.50 -24.43
N GLY A 239 -7.70 -18.30 -23.87
CA GLY A 239 -7.96 -17.98 -22.45
C GLY A 239 -7.00 -18.60 -21.43
N SER A 240 -5.84 -17.98 -21.24
CA SER A 240 -4.85 -18.36 -20.23
C SER A 240 -5.42 -18.20 -18.81
N ARG A 241 -5.83 -19.31 -18.17
CA ARG A 241 -6.30 -19.33 -16.77
C ARG A 241 -5.22 -19.89 -15.85
N LEU A 242 -4.94 -19.22 -14.74
CA LEU A 242 -4.17 -19.80 -13.64
C LEU A 242 -5.16 -20.46 -12.66
N ARG A 243 -5.64 -21.67 -12.95
CA ARG A 243 -6.62 -22.35 -12.08
C ARG A 243 -5.95 -22.96 -10.84
N VAL A 244 -6.33 -22.50 -9.65
CA VAL A 244 -6.23 -23.29 -8.42
C VAL A 244 -7.50 -24.15 -8.32
N ALA A 245 -7.36 -25.47 -8.35
CA ALA A 245 -8.47 -26.38 -8.58
C ALA A 245 -9.49 -26.41 -7.42
N ALA A 246 -10.77 -26.15 -7.73
CA ALA A 246 -11.92 -26.60 -6.94
C ALA A 246 -12.99 -27.19 -7.88
N ALA A 247 -13.61 -28.29 -7.45
CA ALA A 247 -14.48 -29.16 -8.23
C ALA A 247 -15.79 -28.49 -8.68
N ARG A 248 -16.32 -28.94 -9.83
CA ARG A 248 -17.36 -28.30 -10.64
C ARG A 248 -18.66 -29.12 -10.59
N GLU A 249 -19.82 -28.47 -10.48
CA GLU A 249 -21.13 -29.03 -10.84
C GLU A 249 -22.02 -27.98 -11.54
N GLU A 250 -22.93 -28.46 -12.40
CA GLU A 250 -23.50 -27.81 -13.58
C GLU A 250 -24.92 -27.21 -13.42
N THR A 251 -25.11 -26.03 -14.03
CA THR A 251 -26.30 -25.48 -14.74
C THR A 251 -27.67 -25.26 -14.06
N MET A 252 -28.25 -24.05 -14.23
CA MET A 252 -29.39 -23.77 -15.14
C MET A 252 -29.72 -22.25 -15.19
N ARG A 253 -30.07 -21.71 -16.37
CA ARG A 253 -30.37 -20.28 -16.66
C ARG A 253 -31.88 -20.02 -16.79
N ILE A 254 -32.37 -18.84 -16.36
CA ILE A 254 -33.65 -18.23 -16.79
C ILE A 254 -33.45 -16.70 -16.96
N PRO A 255 -34.00 -16.04 -18.00
CA PRO A 255 -33.69 -14.64 -18.33
C PRO A 255 -34.81 -13.66 -17.93
N VAL A 256 -34.50 -12.43 -17.48
CA VAL A 256 -35.46 -11.30 -17.56
C VAL A 256 -34.77 -9.96 -17.88
N ARG A 257 -35.45 -9.26 -18.80
CA ARG A 257 -35.20 -8.00 -19.52
C ARG A 257 -34.68 -6.76 -18.78
N HIS A 258 -33.84 -6.06 -19.52
CA HIS A 258 -33.40 -4.66 -19.41
C HIS A 258 -34.50 -3.62 -19.15
N ARG A 259 -34.13 -2.57 -18.40
CA ARG A 259 -34.45 -1.18 -18.74
C ARG A 259 -33.23 -0.28 -18.57
N ARG A 260 -32.76 0.27 -19.70
CA ARG A 260 -31.79 1.36 -19.78
C ARG A 260 -32.46 2.65 -19.29
N LYS A 261 -31.72 3.46 -18.52
CA LYS A 261 -31.90 4.92 -18.49
C LYS A 261 -30.53 5.59 -18.51
N ILE A 262 -30.45 6.59 -19.37
CA ILE A 262 -29.28 7.35 -19.81
C ILE A 262 -28.92 8.38 -18.73
N ALA A 263 -27.63 8.55 -18.44
CA ALA A 263 -27.10 9.55 -17.51
C ALA A 263 -26.92 10.91 -18.20
N PRO A 264 -27.20 12.05 -17.53
CA PRO A 264 -26.69 13.34 -17.95
C PRO A 264 -25.32 13.62 -17.35
N LEU A 265 -24.48 14.13 -18.25
CA LEU A 265 -23.13 14.67 -18.15
C LEU A 265 -23.10 15.91 -17.24
N GLY A 266 -22.08 16.06 -16.39
CA GLY A 266 -21.74 17.34 -15.74
C GLY A 266 -21.44 17.25 -14.24
N LEU A 267 -20.17 17.02 -13.89
CA LEU A 267 -19.52 17.59 -12.70
C LEU A 267 -17.99 17.25 -12.73
N LEU A 268 -17.21 18.05 -13.46
CA LEU A 268 -15.75 18.10 -13.26
C LEU A 268 -15.52 19.10 -12.11
N VAL A 269 -15.59 18.58 -10.89
CA VAL A 269 -15.40 19.36 -9.66
C VAL A 269 -13.95 19.76 -9.55
N LEU A 270 -13.72 21.07 -9.51
CA LEU A 270 -12.56 21.66 -8.89
C LEU A 270 -12.62 21.38 -7.40
N ALA A 271 -11.84 20.39 -6.99
CA ALA A 271 -11.41 20.17 -5.64
C ALA A 271 -10.08 19.44 -5.76
N ALA A 272 -9.13 19.86 -4.96
CA ALA A 272 -7.78 19.33 -4.93
C ALA A 272 -7.74 17.80 -5.11
N GLY A 273 -6.95 17.35 -6.07
CA GLY A 273 -6.24 16.09 -5.93
C GLY A 273 -7.04 14.79 -5.93
N VAL A 274 -8.29 14.67 -6.39
CA VAL A 274 -8.91 13.33 -6.55
C VAL A 274 -9.83 13.30 -7.77
N GLY A 275 -9.50 12.45 -8.76
CA GLY A 275 -10.48 12.08 -9.80
C GLY A 275 -9.92 11.57 -11.12
N LEU A 276 -9.62 10.27 -11.17
CA LEU A 276 -9.88 9.34 -12.29
C LEU A 276 -9.26 9.64 -13.68
N GLY A 277 -8.16 8.94 -14.02
CA GLY A 277 -7.64 8.92 -15.39
C GLY A 277 -6.51 7.91 -15.61
N VAL A 278 -6.87 6.76 -16.18
CA VAL A 278 -6.04 5.61 -16.54
C VAL A 278 -5.00 5.94 -17.62
N GLY A 279 -3.74 5.48 -17.50
CA GLY A 279 -2.81 5.43 -18.65
C GLY A 279 -1.32 5.25 -18.32
N LEU A 280 -0.90 4.01 -18.05
CA LEU A 280 0.50 3.59 -18.00
C LEU A 280 1.14 3.69 -19.40
N GLY A 281 2.29 4.36 -19.51
CA GLY A 281 3.20 4.29 -20.66
C GLY A 281 4.64 4.31 -20.19
N MET A 282 5.27 3.13 -20.09
CA MET A 282 6.69 2.97 -19.76
C MET A 282 7.59 3.49 -20.89
N ILE A 283 8.63 4.26 -20.54
CA ILE A 283 9.88 4.26 -21.31
C ILE A 283 11.08 4.14 -20.37
N VAL A 284 11.86 3.10 -20.66
CA VAL A 284 13.14 2.70 -20.09
C VAL A 284 14.21 3.75 -20.34
N LEU A 285 15.01 4.11 -19.33
CA LEU A 285 16.39 4.56 -19.54
C LEU A 285 17.32 3.96 -18.49
N SER A 286 18.11 2.98 -18.94
CA SER A 286 19.38 2.64 -18.33
C SER A 286 20.42 3.70 -18.69
N SER A 287 21.14 4.21 -17.69
CA SER A 287 22.53 4.60 -17.85
C SER A 287 23.21 4.70 -16.48
N SER A 288 23.88 3.64 -16.06
CA SER A 288 24.91 3.70 -15.03
C SER A 288 26.27 3.94 -15.69
N SER A 289 26.99 4.94 -15.21
CA SER A 289 28.46 4.97 -15.23
C SER A 289 28.97 5.69 -13.98
N PRO A 290 30.19 5.38 -13.52
CA PRO A 290 30.44 5.15 -12.09
C PRO A 290 31.36 6.20 -11.43
N SER A 291 31.43 6.07 -10.10
CA SER A 291 32.44 6.64 -9.18
C SER A 291 32.20 8.12 -8.86
N THR A 292 32.10 8.52 -7.60
CA THR A 292 33.13 8.36 -6.59
C THR A 292 32.52 8.62 -5.22
N ALA A 293 32.87 7.77 -4.25
CA ALA A 293 32.57 8.01 -2.84
C ALA A 293 33.28 9.28 -2.37
N LEU A 294 32.51 10.23 -1.89
CA LEU A 294 32.94 11.24 -0.93
C LEU A 294 31.85 11.33 0.14
N SER A 295 32.16 10.72 1.27
CA SER A 295 31.43 10.93 2.52
C SER A 295 31.47 12.42 2.86
N ALA A 296 30.32 13.07 2.75
CA ALA A 296 30.08 14.36 3.38
C ALA A 296 28.95 14.15 4.37
N GLU A 297 29.30 14.07 5.65
CA GLU A 297 28.36 14.31 6.75
C GLU A 297 27.84 15.75 6.61
N SER A 298 26.75 15.91 5.87
CA SER A 298 25.91 17.10 5.88
C SER A 298 24.58 16.64 6.44
N GLY A 299 24.40 16.75 7.76
CA GLY A 299 23.07 16.58 8.34
C GLY A 299 22.18 17.65 7.72
N LEU A 300 21.31 17.28 6.78
CA LEU A 300 20.36 18.20 6.18
C LEU A 300 19.45 18.71 7.31
N VAL A 301 19.52 20.02 7.57
CA VAL A 301 18.63 20.68 8.52
C VAL A 301 17.25 20.74 7.88
N CYS A 302 16.25 20.28 8.63
CA CYS A 302 14.85 20.32 8.23
C CYS A 302 14.42 21.76 7.95
N PRO A 303 13.86 22.09 6.76
CA PRO A 303 13.45 23.44 6.42
C PRO A 303 12.35 23.98 7.33
N SER A 304 12.33 25.30 7.44
CA SER A 304 11.31 26.07 8.16
C SER A 304 9.96 26.08 7.43
N GLN A 305 8.91 26.45 8.15
CA GLN A 305 7.57 26.66 7.59
C GLN A 305 7.56 27.70 6.46
N GLU A 306 8.39 28.76 6.56
CA GLU A 306 8.50 29.81 5.54
C GLU A 306 9.17 29.31 4.26
N GLU A 307 10.20 28.48 4.38
CA GLU A 307 10.88 27.85 3.23
C GLU A 307 9.95 26.88 2.50
N ALA A 308 9.21 26.05 3.27
CA ALA A 308 8.20 25.15 2.74
C ALA A 308 7.07 25.91 2.02
N ALA A 309 6.55 26.97 2.64
CA ALA A 309 5.51 27.81 2.04
C ALA A 309 5.99 28.45 0.73
N SER A 310 7.22 28.96 0.71
CA SER A 310 7.81 29.59 -0.48
C SER A 310 8.04 28.58 -1.61
N ALA A 311 8.53 27.37 -1.28
CA ALA A 311 8.71 26.30 -2.26
C ALA A 311 7.38 25.83 -2.85
N LEU A 312 6.34 25.72 -2.01
CA LEU A 312 5.02 25.28 -2.45
C LEU A 312 4.28 26.35 -3.25
N HIS A 313 4.47 27.64 -2.93
CA HIS A 313 3.95 28.73 -3.75
C HIS A 313 4.51 28.68 -5.17
N ARG A 314 5.83 28.51 -5.32
CA ARG A 314 6.47 28.34 -6.63
C ARG A 314 5.90 27.15 -7.42
N ALA A 315 5.71 26.02 -6.75
CA ALA A 315 5.15 24.83 -7.38
C ALA A 315 3.71 25.04 -7.87
N LEU A 316 2.88 25.70 -7.05
CA LEU A 316 1.50 26.04 -7.42
C LEU A 316 1.44 27.04 -8.57
N GLU A 317 2.29 28.09 -8.57
CA GLU A 317 2.36 29.05 -9.67
C GLU A 317 2.73 28.39 -11.01
N GLN A 318 3.73 27.49 -10.98
CA GLN A 318 4.16 26.78 -12.19
C GLN A 318 3.08 25.80 -12.69
N ARG A 319 2.37 25.16 -11.77
CA ARG A 319 1.24 24.28 -12.07
C ARG A 319 0.04 25.04 -12.64
N ASP A 320 -0.32 26.16 -12.04
CA ASP A 320 -1.40 27.03 -12.52
C ASP A 320 -1.05 27.56 -13.92
N HIS A 321 0.18 28.00 -14.14
CA HIS A 321 0.66 28.40 -15.47
C HIS A 321 0.59 27.26 -16.50
N ALA A 322 0.99 26.05 -16.13
CA ALA A 322 0.94 24.88 -17.01
C ALA A 322 -0.51 24.53 -17.42
N LEU A 323 -1.47 24.65 -16.49
CA LEU A 323 -2.89 24.46 -16.76
C LEU A 323 -3.49 25.56 -17.64
N GLU A 324 -3.15 26.83 -17.40
CA GLU A 324 -3.62 27.97 -18.21
C GLU A 324 -3.05 27.94 -19.64
N SER A 325 -1.74 27.69 -19.76
CA SER A 325 -1.05 27.59 -21.05
C SER A 325 -1.37 26.29 -21.80
N ARG A 326 -1.85 25.26 -21.09
CA ARG A 326 -2.07 23.89 -21.58
C ARG A 326 -0.77 23.24 -22.08
N ASP A 327 0.35 23.58 -21.43
CA ASP A 327 1.69 23.08 -21.71
C ASP A 327 2.33 22.58 -20.41
N PRO A 328 2.68 21.29 -20.29
CA PRO A 328 3.29 20.76 -19.07
C PRO A 328 4.79 21.09 -18.94
N LEU A 329 5.40 21.77 -19.92
CA LEU A 329 6.84 22.03 -19.95
C LEU A 329 7.31 22.81 -18.72
N GLY A 330 8.38 22.32 -18.08
CA GLY A 330 8.95 22.91 -16.86
C GLY A 330 8.31 22.43 -15.56
N LEU A 331 7.16 21.74 -15.60
CA LEU A 331 6.51 21.25 -14.38
C LEU A 331 7.38 20.24 -13.63
N GLU A 332 8.22 19.48 -14.35
CA GLU A 332 9.22 18.57 -13.79
C GLU A 332 10.27 19.22 -12.88
N GLU A 333 10.44 20.54 -12.92
CA GLU A 333 11.40 21.25 -12.06
C GLU A 333 10.91 21.36 -10.61
N VAL A 334 9.60 21.26 -10.39
CA VAL A 334 8.95 21.48 -9.09
C VAL A 334 8.06 20.32 -8.68
N ILE A 335 7.56 19.51 -9.61
CA ILE A 335 6.67 18.38 -9.35
C ILE A 335 7.28 17.14 -9.99
N GLY A 336 7.33 16.04 -9.25
CA GLY A 336 7.89 14.77 -9.71
C GLY A 336 6.96 13.58 -9.47
N GLY A 337 7.43 12.39 -9.84
CA GLY A 337 6.77 11.12 -9.56
C GLY A 337 5.33 11.05 -10.06
N ALA A 338 4.45 10.44 -9.25
CA ALA A 338 3.04 10.24 -9.59
C ALA A 338 2.27 11.56 -9.73
N LEU A 339 2.66 12.61 -9.00
CA LEU A 339 2.00 13.90 -9.05
C LEU A 339 2.22 14.60 -10.41
N LEU A 340 3.43 14.51 -10.97
CA LEU A 340 3.76 15.08 -12.29
C LEU A 340 2.95 14.41 -13.39
N GLU A 341 2.88 13.08 -13.37
CA GLU A 341 2.12 12.31 -14.36
C GLU A 341 0.61 12.61 -14.27
N GLN A 342 0.09 12.80 -13.06
CA GLN A 342 -1.30 13.21 -12.87
C GLN A 342 -1.57 14.60 -13.46
N ASP A 343 -0.67 15.57 -13.26
CA ASP A 343 -0.83 16.91 -13.82
C ASP A 343 -0.66 16.94 -15.34
N ARG A 344 0.26 16.16 -15.91
CA ARG A 344 0.38 15.98 -17.37
C ARG A 344 -0.91 15.41 -17.96
N ALA A 345 -1.48 14.38 -17.35
CA ALA A 345 -2.74 13.79 -17.78
C ALA A 345 -3.90 14.79 -17.71
N ARG A 346 -3.95 15.62 -16.66
CA ARG A 346 -4.94 16.71 -16.53
C ARG A 346 -4.78 17.73 -17.63
N ILE A 347 -3.57 18.24 -17.86
CA ILE A 347 -3.29 19.24 -18.90
C ILE A 347 -3.72 18.74 -20.28
N GLU A 348 -3.45 17.47 -20.60
CA GLU A 348 -3.88 16.87 -21.86
C GLU A 348 -5.41 16.70 -21.95
N ALA A 349 -6.08 16.35 -20.84
CA ALA A 349 -7.54 16.31 -20.78
C ALA A 349 -8.17 17.70 -21.01
N VAL A 350 -7.60 18.76 -20.43
CA VAL A 350 -8.02 20.15 -20.67
C VAL A 350 -7.82 20.53 -22.13
N LYS A 351 -6.67 20.18 -22.71
CA LYS A 351 -6.36 20.44 -24.12
C LYS A 351 -7.33 19.74 -25.07
N SER A 352 -7.66 18.47 -24.82
CA SER A 352 -8.54 17.67 -25.67
C SER A 352 -10.02 18.06 -25.58
N SER A 353 -10.47 18.58 -24.43
CA SER A 353 -11.84 19.05 -24.23
C SER A 353 -12.11 20.45 -24.81
N GLY A 354 -11.07 21.20 -25.18
CA GLY A 354 -11.20 22.59 -25.64
C GLY A 354 -11.52 23.59 -24.52
N MET A 355 -11.52 23.13 -23.27
CA MET A 355 -11.66 23.99 -22.09
C MET A 355 -10.40 24.83 -21.89
N ARG A 356 -10.57 26.02 -21.32
CA ARG A 356 -9.49 26.91 -20.90
C ARG A 356 -9.72 27.34 -19.46
N PHE A 357 -8.66 27.30 -18.68
CA PHE A 357 -8.63 27.94 -17.37
C PHE A 357 -7.99 29.31 -17.49
N GLU A 358 -8.55 30.28 -16.78
CA GLU A 358 -8.04 31.64 -16.67
C GLU A 358 -8.11 32.09 -15.20
N ALA A 359 -7.12 32.86 -14.77
CA ALA A 359 -7.08 33.46 -13.44
C ALA A 359 -7.21 32.43 -12.31
N LEU A 360 -6.57 31.27 -12.47
CA LEU A 360 -6.47 30.26 -11.41
C LEU A 360 -5.74 30.87 -10.22
N LYS A 361 -6.39 30.84 -9.06
CA LYS A 361 -5.77 31.21 -7.79
C LYS A 361 -6.05 30.14 -6.77
N THR A 362 -4.98 29.52 -6.31
CA THR A 362 -5.00 28.55 -5.22
C THR A 362 -4.63 29.24 -3.91
N ARG A 363 -5.47 29.09 -2.87
CA ARG A 363 -5.13 29.48 -1.51
C ARG A 363 -4.37 28.34 -0.84
N ILE A 364 -3.32 28.70 -0.11
CA ILE A 364 -2.51 27.78 0.64
C ILE A 364 -2.22 28.33 2.05
N GLU A 365 -2.30 27.45 3.03
CA GLU A 365 -1.87 27.71 4.40
C GLU A 365 -1.05 26.50 4.89
N VAL A 366 0.21 26.70 5.27
CA VAL A 366 1.01 25.66 5.93
C VAL A 366 0.63 25.63 7.40
N LEU A 367 0.27 24.46 7.94
CA LEU A 367 -0.37 24.36 9.25
C LEU A 367 0.56 23.96 10.40
N ALA A 368 1.73 23.42 10.08
CA ALA A 368 2.70 22.94 11.06
C ALA A 368 4.12 23.04 10.51
N ASP A 369 5.10 22.95 11.42
CA ASP A 369 6.50 22.79 11.02
C ASP A 369 6.66 21.53 10.16
N PRO A 370 7.44 21.60 9.06
CA PRO A 370 7.71 20.44 8.23
C PRO A 370 8.37 19.31 9.02
N SER A 371 8.01 18.07 8.69
CA SER A 371 8.70 16.88 9.20
C SER A 371 9.70 16.42 8.15
N CYS A 372 10.94 16.11 8.57
CA CYS A 372 11.99 15.75 7.64
C CYS A 372 12.71 14.48 8.05
N ASP A 373 12.99 13.64 7.06
CA ASP A 373 13.75 12.41 7.23
C ASP A 373 14.54 12.16 5.94
N GLU A 374 15.85 11.93 6.05
CA GLU A 374 16.76 11.56 4.95
C GLU A 374 16.51 12.22 3.58
N GLY A 375 16.42 13.56 3.53
CA GLY A 375 16.22 14.29 2.26
C GLY A 375 14.78 14.28 1.75
N VAL A 376 13.82 13.92 2.59
CA VAL A 376 12.39 14.03 2.34
C VAL A 376 11.79 15.02 3.34
N VAL A 377 10.86 15.84 2.87
CA VAL A 377 10.13 16.82 3.67
C VAL A 377 8.63 16.59 3.50
N VAL A 378 7.92 16.52 4.62
CA VAL A 378 6.46 16.43 4.67
C VAL A 378 5.91 17.73 5.21
N VAL A 379 5.00 18.33 4.47
CA VAL A 379 4.38 19.61 4.80
C VAL A 379 2.87 19.43 4.89
N ARG A 380 2.32 19.67 6.07
CA ARG A 380 0.87 19.70 6.27
C ARG A 380 0.30 21.04 5.85
N VAL A 381 -0.64 21.01 4.91
CA VAL A 381 -1.22 22.22 4.32
C VAL A 381 -2.74 22.15 4.28
N ARG A 382 -3.36 23.33 4.33
CA ARG A 382 -4.74 23.54 3.88
C ARG A 382 -4.69 24.17 2.50
N LEU A 383 -5.31 23.51 1.53
CA LEU A 383 -5.43 23.99 0.15
C LEU A 383 -6.89 24.29 -0.14
N GLY A 384 -7.14 25.43 -0.78
CA GLY A 384 -8.48 25.82 -1.21
C GLY A 384 -8.43 26.51 -2.56
N GLU A 385 -9.53 26.45 -3.30
CA GLU A 385 -9.69 27.25 -4.51
C GLU A 385 -10.14 28.65 -4.13
N GLN A 386 -9.33 29.66 -4.47
CA GLN A 386 -9.69 31.06 -4.25
C GLN A 386 -10.59 31.57 -5.37
N SER A 387 -10.21 31.32 -6.62
CA SER A 387 -10.99 31.64 -7.81
C SER A 387 -10.46 30.90 -9.03
N ALA A 388 -11.35 30.54 -9.95
CA ALA A 388 -11.01 30.11 -11.30
C ALA A 388 -12.03 30.66 -12.30
N ARG A 389 -11.62 30.89 -13.54
CA ARG A 389 -12.52 31.14 -14.66
C ARG A 389 -12.35 30.03 -15.68
N VAL A 390 -13.41 29.27 -15.92
CA VAL A 390 -13.40 28.16 -16.87
C VAL A 390 -14.16 28.58 -18.11
N CYS A 391 -13.50 28.54 -19.26
CA CYS A 391 -14.08 28.92 -20.53
C CYS A 391 -14.20 27.70 -21.46
N GLU A 392 -15.39 27.48 -22.01
CA GLU A 392 -15.64 26.55 -23.10
C GLU A 392 -16.06 27.37 -24.33
N ALA A 393 -15.23 27.34 -25.39
CA ALA A 393 -15.34 28.26 -26.52
C ALA A 393 -15.35 29.75 -26.08
N GLU A 394 -16.45 30.48 -26.27
CA GLU A 394 -16.60 31.90 -25.84
C GLU A 394 -17.40 32.06 -24.53
N GLN A 395 -17.88 30.97 -23.94
CA GLN A 395 -18.66 31.02 -22.71
C GLN A 395 -17.73 30.75 -21.54
N CYS A 396 -17.61 31.73 -20.64
CA CYS A 396 -16.80 31.61 -19.43
C CYS A 396 -17.68 31.62 -18.20
N GLN A 397 -17.41 30.71 -17.27
CA GLN A 397 -18.00 30.65 -15.96
C GLN A 397 -16.95 30.99 -14.91
N GLU A 398 -17.29 31.92 -14.02
CA GLU A 398 -16.49 32.20 -12.82
C GLU A 398 -16.85 31.20 -11.72
N LEU A 399 -15.81 30.69 -11.07
CA LEU A 399 -15.86 29.78 -9.94
C LEU A 399 -15.15 30.47 -8.80
N SER A 400 -15.81 30.52 -7.64
CA SER A 400 -15.30 31.21 -6.45
C SER A 400 -15.70 30.46 -5.21
N GLY A 401 -14.75 30.32 -4.27
CA GLY A 401 -14.98 29.69 -2.97
C GLY A 401 -15.15 28.17 -3.03
N GLY A 402 -14.06 27.45 -3.31
CA GLY A 402 -14.02 26.00 -3.18
C GLY A 402 -13.93 25.53 -1.72
N GLU A 403 -14.31 24.28 -1.48
CA GLU A 403 -14.03 23.61 -0.20
C GLU A 403 -12.52 23.61 0.06
N GLU A 404 -12.14 23.88 1.31
CA GLU A 404 -10.75 23.78 1.75
C GLU A 404 -10.48 22.34 2.20
N PHE A 405 -9.35 21.80 1.79
CA PHE A 405 -8.97 20.41 2.04
C PHE A 405 -7.61 20.37 2.73
N LEU A 406 -7.46 19.43 3.66
CA LEU A 406 -6.20 19.16 4.32
C LEU A 406 -5.39 18.13 3.55
N PHE A 407 -4.11 18.43 3.37
CA PHE A 407 -3.16 17.53 2.74
C PHE A 407 -1.86 17.43 3.53
N ASP A 408 -1.29 16.22 3.52
CA ASP A 408 0.14 16.02 3.75
C ASP A 408 0.81 15.92 2.38
N LEU A 409 1.68 16.88 2.07
CA LEU A 409 2.44 16.96 0.83
C LEU A 409 3.87 16.49 1.06
N VAL A 410 4.40 15.70 0.15
CA VAL A 410 5.76 15.13 0.24
C VAL A 410 6.64 15.72 -0.85
N ALA A 411 7.82 16.20 -0.47
CA ALA A 411 8.83 16.72 -1.37
C ALA A 411 10.20 16.06 -1.13
N SER A 412 10.97 15.90 -2.21
CA SER A 412 12.41 15.64 -2.11
C SER A 412 13.12 16.95 -1.78
N TYR A 413 14.10 16.91 -0.87
CA TYR A 413 14.84 18.04 -0.33
C TYR A 413 16.36 17.75 -0.41
N PRO A 414 17.18 18.70 -0.87
CA PRO A 414 16.95 20.15 -0.94
C PRO A 414 16.29 20.69 -2.22
N GLU A 415 15.97 19.84 -3.19
CA GLU A 415 15.51 20.26 -4.52
C GLU A 415 14.06 20.78 -4.55
N TRP A 416 13.26 20.50 -3.52
CA TRP A 416 11.83 20.84 -3.42
C TRP A 416 10.98 20.30 -4.58
N ILE A 417 11.21 19.04 -4.95
CA ILE A 417 10.40 18.34 -5.95
C ILE A 417 9.24 17.64 -5.25
N TRP A 418 8.02 18.14 -5.44
CA TRP A 418 6.80 17.60 -4.84
C TRP A 418 6.36 16.33 -5.56
N THR A 419 6.30 15.21 -4.86
CA THR A 419 6.08 13.90 -5.47
C THR A 419 4.74 13.28 -5.12
N GLN A 420 4.15 13.66 -3.98
CA GLN A 420 2.93 13.07 -3.47
C GLN A 420 2.06 14.10 -2.74
N ALA A 421 0.75 13.86 -2.77
CA ALA A 421 -0.25 14.58 -2.00
C ALA A 421 -1.25 13.58 -1.41
N ARG A 422 -1.40 13.58 -0.09
CA ARG A 422 -2.34 12.69 0.62
C ARG A 422 -3.38 13.51 1.34
N ALA A 423 -4.66 13.28 1.03
CA ALA A 423 -5.76 13.91 1.76
C ALA A 423 -5.77 13.44 3.23
N VAL A 424 -6.02 14.36 4.14
CA VAL A 424 -6.14 14.11 5.58
C VAL A 424 -7.57 14.44 5.99
N GLU A 425 -8.22 13.53 6.72
CA GLU A 425 -9.52 13.82 7.34
C GLU A 425 -9.32 14.76 8.54
N GLU A 426 -10.19 15.77 8.68
CA GLU A 426 -10.16 16.74 9.79
C GLU A 426 -10.35 16.13 11.18
#